data_AF-A0A7W1YSF4-F1
#
_entry.id   AF-A0A7W1YSF4-F1
#
_cell.length_a   1.000
_cell.length_b   1.000
_cell.length_c   1.000
_cell.angle_alpha   90.00
_cell.angle_beta   90.00
_cell.angle_gamma   90.00
#
_symmetry.space_group_name_H-M   'P 1'
#
loop_
_entity.id
_entity.type
_entity.pdbx_description
1 polymer ?
#
loop_
_entity_poly.entity_id
_entity_poly.type
_entity_poly.pdbx_seq_one_letter_code
_entity_poly.pdbx_strand_id
1 'polypeptide(L)'
;VTPRGRVQPCVYWPGPGDSLDALVEQGAGIVESEAFAAARSLPEACRSCTFREPCRGGCAGRRRLHGALDKPDLYCPIVRGQTRRLAIRMAPGRDLPKLDSACTTIVMARS
;
A
#
# COMPACT_ATOMS: atom_id res chain seq x y z
N VAL A 1 -7.15 -13.13 -2.53
CA VAL A 1 -8.14 -13.95 -3.28
C VAL A 1 -9.54 -13.42 -2.97
N THR A 2 -10.41 -13.32 -3.96
CA THR A 2 -11.80 -12.85 -3.81
C THR A 2 -12.78 -14.03 -3.83
N PRO A 3 -14.03 -13.85 -3.34
CA PRO A 3 -15.07 -14.88 -3.43
C PRO A 3 -15.43 -15.31 -4.87
N ARG A 4 -15.00 -14.56 -5.89
CA ARG A 4 -15.21 -14.90 -7.31
C ARG A 4 -14.06 -15.69 -7.93
N GLY A 5 -13.17 -16.26 -7.11
CA GLY A 5 -12.01 -17.01 -7.60
C GLY A 5 -11.01 -16.13 -8.35
N ARG A 6 -10.85 -14.87 -7.91
CA ARG A 6 -9.88 -13.94 -8.48
C ARG A 6 -8.76 -13.59 -7.51
N VAL A 7 -7.58 -13.33 -8.03
CA VAL A 7 -6.38 -12.97 -7.28
C VAL A 7 -5.96 -11.56 -7.66
N GLN A 8 -5.80 -10.70 -6.66
CA GLN A 8 -5.56 -9.27 -6.86
C GLN A 8 -4.70 -8.74 -5.71
N PRO A 9 -3.91 -7.69 -5.94
CA PRO A 9 -3.01 -7.12 -4.92
C PRO A 9 -3.74 -6.38 -3.80
N CYS A 10 -4.97 -5.93 -4.04
CA CYS A 10 -5.77 -5.17 -3.09
C CYS A 10 -7.25 -5.46 -3.31
N VAL A 11 -8.06 -5.42 -2.25
CA VAL A 11 -9.53 -5.53 -2.34
C VAL A 11 -10.17 -4.43 -3.18
N TYR A 12 -9.48 -3.29 -3.30
CA TYR A 12 -9.90 -2.13 -4.09
C TYR A 12 -9.19 -2.04 -5.46
N TRP A 13 -8.47 -3.09 -5.87
CA TRP A 13 -7.83 -3.09 -7.18
C TRP A 13 -8.90 -3.24 -8.27
N PRO A 14 -8.98 -2.32 -9.25
CA PRO A 14 -9.97 -2.43 -10.30
C PRO A 14 -9.58 -3.50 -11.33
N GLY A 15 -10.60 -4.04 -12.00
CA GLY A 15 -10.44 -5.07 -13.03
C GLY A 15 -10.67 -6.49 -12.50
N PRO A 16 -10.55 -7.49 -13.39
CA PRO A 16 -10.90 -8.87 -13.05
C PRO A 16 -9.86 -9.56 -12.15
N GLY A 17 -8.60 -9.09 -12.14
CA GLY A 17 -7.48 -9.79 -11.50
C GLY A 17 -7.14 -11.12 -12.19
N ASP A 18 -6.11 -11.79 -11.66
CA ASP A 18 -5.71 -13.13 -12.12
C ASP A 18 -6.72 -14.19 -11.68
N SER A 19 -6.77 -15.34 -12.37
CA SER A 19 -7.62 -16.46 -11.96
C SER A 19 -7.07 -17.18 -10.73
N LEU A 20 -7.91 -17.93 -10.04
CA LEU A 20 -7.47 -18.83 -8.98
C LEU A 20 -6.55 -19.93 -9.53
N ASP A 21 -6.79 -20.43 -10.74
CA ASP A 21 -5.94 -21.43 -11.39
C ASP A 21 -4.51 -20.90 -11.60
N ALA A 22 -4.37 -19.64 -12.01
CA ALA A 22 -3.06 -18.99 -12.13
C ALA A 22 -2.29 -18.96 -10.80
N LEU A 23 -3.00 -18.79 -9.66
CA LEU A 23 -2.38 -18.91 -8.34
C LEU A 23 -1.97 -20.34 -8.03
N VAL A 24 -2.77 -21.34 -8.41
CA VAL A 24 -2.43 -22.75 -8.20
C VAL A 24 -1.19 -23.13 -9.02
N GLU A 25 -1.12 -22.68 -10.27
CA GLU A 25 -0.01 -22.95 -11.19
C GLU A 25 1.29 -22.23 -10.79
N GLN A 26 1.22 -20.93 -10.46
CA GLN A 26 2.39 -20.10 -10.18
C GLN A 26 2.81 -20.13 -8.70
N GLY A 27 1.91 -20.54 -7.80
CA GLY A 27 2.12 -20.52 -6.37
C GLY A 27 2.52 -19.13 -5.86
N ALA A 28 3.59 -19.06 -5.08
CA ALA A 28 4.12 -17.80 -4.56
C ALA A 28 4.55 -16.82 -5.68
N GLY A 29 4.87 -17.32 -6.88
CA GLY A 29 5.26 -16.51 -8.03
C GLY A 29 4.15 -15.59 -8.57
N ILE A 30 2.88 -15.82 -8.19
CA ILE A 30 1.74 -14.97 -8.57
C ILE A 30 1.97 -13.50 -8.22
N VAL A 31 2.79 -13.23 -7.20
CA VAL A 31 3.10 -11.86 -6.79
C VAL A 31 3.90 -11.13 -7.87
N GLU A 32 4.52 -11.80 -8.84
CA GLU A 32 5.21 -11.15 -9.96
C GLU A 32 4.29 -10.86 -11.16
N SER A 33 2.99 -11.18 -11.08
CA SER A 33 2.04 -10.82 -12.13
C SER A 33 1.92 -9.30 -12.32
N GLU A 34 1.44 -8.87 -13.49
CA GLU A 34 1.36 -7.45 -13.86
C GLU A 34 0.62 -6.62 -12.80
N ALA A 35 -0.50 -7.11 -12.28
CA ALA A 35 -1.29 -6.39 -11.28
C ALA A 35 -0.51 -6.16 -9.98
N PHE A 36 0.21 -7.19 -9.51
CA PHE A 36 1.01 -7.08 -8.30
C PHE A 36 2.29 -6.26 -8.51
N ALA A 37 2.96 -6.40 -9.65
CA ALA A 37 4.10 -5.56 -10.03
C ALA A 37 3.70 -4.08 -10.12
N ALA A 38 2.57 -3.79 -10.77
CA ALA A 38 2.00 -2.45 -10.84
C ALA A 38 1.65 -1.89 -9.45
N ALA A 39 1.10 -2.71 -8.55
CA ALA A 39 0.81 -2.29 -7.18
C ALA A 39 2.08 -1.97 -6.36
N ARG A 40 3.23 -2.59 -6.68
CA ARG A 40 4.54 -2.32 -6.07
C ARG A 40 5.29 -1.14 -6.67
N SER A 41 4.77 -0.54 -7.75
CA SER A 41 5.39 0.62 -8.41
C SER A 41 5.53 1.80 -7.46
N LEU A 42 6.70 2.44 -7.52
CA LEU A 42 7.05 3.60 -6.71
C LEU A 42 6.94 4.88 -7.57
N PRO A 43 6.09 5.85 -7.18
CA PRO A 43 6.04 7.16 -7.81
C PRO A 43 7.37 7.90 -7.75
N GLU A 44 7.71 8.65 -8.80
CA GLU A 44 9.00 9.34 -8.91
C GLU A 44 9.26 10.30 -7.74
N ALA A 45 8.25 11.11 -7.39
CA ALA A 45 8.32 12.05 -6.26
C ALA A 45 8.54 11.38 -4.90
N CYS A 46 8.39 10.05 -4.80
CA CYS A 46 8.63 9.30 -3.57
C CYS A 46 10.04 8.71 -3.47
N ARG A 47 10.86 8.74 -4.52
CA ARG A 47 12.19 8.10 -4.52
C ARG A 47 13.15 8.65 -3.48
N SER A 48 13.13 9.97 -3.27
CA SER A 48 13.97 10.69 -2.30
C SER A 48 13.28 10.93 -0.95
N CYS A 49 12.04 10.44 -0.77
CA CYS A 49 11.29 10.65 0.47
C CYS A 49 11.91 9.85 1.62
N THR A 50 12.10 10.47 2.78
CA THR A 50 12.59 9.80 4.01
C THR A 50 11.73 8.60 4.42
N PHE A 51 10.46 8.60 4.05
CA PHE A 51 9.51 7.53 4.36
C PHE A 51 9.34 6.50 3.23
N ARG A 52 10.24 6.47 2.24
CA ARG A 52 10.14 5.63 1.03
C ARG A 52 9.85 4.17 1.35
N GLU A 53 10.65 3.55 2.21
CA GLU A 53 10.53 2.10 2.51
C GLU A 53 9.21 1.72 3.19
N PRO A 54 8.78 2.38 4.28
CA PRO A 54 7.51 2.02 4.92
C PRO A 54 6.26 2.48 4.14
N CYS A 55 6.35 3.55 3.33
CA CYS A 55 5.20 4.15 2.65
C CYS A 55 5.02 3.68 1.20
N ARG A 56 6.12 3.56 0.44
CA ARG A 56 6.17 3.17 -0.98
C ARG A 56 5.20 3.93 -1.91
N GLY A 57 4.95 5.21 -1.61
CA GLY A 57 4.04 6.06 -2.38
C GLY A 57 2.57 6.02 -1.95
N GLY A 58 2.27 5.35 -0.83
CA GLY A 58 0.93 5.24 -0.26
C GLY A 58 0.08 4.15 -0.91
N CYS A 59 -1.25 4.25 -0.79
CA CYS A 59 -2.15 3.18 -1.17
C CYS A 59 -2.23 3.02 -2.70
N ALA A 60 -1.59 1.97 -3.23
CA ALA A 60 -1.61 1.67 -4.67
C ALA A 60 -3.03 1.45 -5.21
N GLY A 61 -3.91 0.81 -4.45
CA GLY A 61 -5.32 0.63 -4.81
C GLY A 61 -6.04 1.96 -5.00
N ARG A 62 -5.88 2.90 -4.05
CA ARG A 62 -6.46 4.25 -4.15
C ARG A 62 -5.87 5.01 -5.34
N ARG A 63 -4.55 4.99 -5.51
CA ARG A 63 -3.89 5.60 -6.69
C ARG A 63 -4.47 5.06 -8.00
N ARG A 64 -4.64 3.73 -8.10
CA ARG A 64 -5.22 3.07 -9.28
C ARG A 64 -6.68 3.45 -9.51
N LEU A 65 -7.52 3.50 -8.46
CA LEU A 65 -8.92 3.94 -8.55
C LEU A 65 -9.06 5.36 -9.09
N HIS A 66 -8.10 6.24 -8.80
CA HIS A 66 -8.05 7.61 -9.32
C HIS A 66 -7.32 7.74 -10.66
N GLY A 67 -6.92 6.64 -11.30
CA GLY A 67 -6.15 6.69 -12.56
C GLY A 67 -4.78 7.35 -12.41
N ALA A 68 -4.20 7.35 -11.21
CA ALA A 68 -3.00 8.10 -10.85
C ALA A 68 -1.94 7.18 -10.22
N LEU A 69 -1.76 5.97 -10.77
CA LEU A 69 -0.84 4.96 -10.23
C LEU A 69 0.61 5.46 -10.18
N ASP A 70 1.02 6.29 -11.13
CA ASP A 70 2.33 6.91 -11.26
C ASP A 70 2.57 8.08 -10.28
N LYS A 71 1.52 8.58 -9.63
CA LYS A 71 1.59 9.72 -8.70
C LYS A 71 1.60 9.27 -7.25
N PRO A 72 2.15 10.06 -6.31
CA PRO A 72 1.96 9.83 -4.89
C PRO A 72 0.47 9.76 -4.51
N ASP A 73 0.15 9.03 -3.46
CA ASP A 73 -1.19 9.01 -2.90
C ASP A 73 -1.71 10.43 -2.59
N LEU A 74 -2.97 10.70 -2.94
CA LEU A 74 -3.59 12.03 -2.79
C LEU A 74 -3.64 12.54 -1.33
N TYR A 75 -3.51 11.64 -0.35
CA TYR A 75 -3.42 12.02 1.06
C TYR A 75 -1.98 12.16 1.58
N CYS A 76 -0.96 12.00 0.74
CA CYS A 76 0.44 12.15 1.14
C CYS A 76 0.67 13.54 1.77
N PRO A 77 0.98 13.63 3.07
CA PRO A 77 1.17 14.93 3.73
C PRO A 77 2.46 15.61 3.25
N ILE A 78 3.50 14.84 2.90
CA ILE A 78 4.81 15.37 2.48
C ILE A 78 4.71 16.15 1.17
N VAL A 79 4.10 15.56 0.13
CA VAL A 79 3.89 16.22 -1.17
C VAL A 79 2.94 17.41 -1.04
N ARG A 80 2.03 17.36 -0.05
CA ARG A 80 1.13 18.47 0.26
C ARG A 80 1.77 19.56 1.12
N GLY A 81 3.04 19.42 1.54
CA GLY A 81 3.71 20.36 2.45
C GLY A 81 3.07 20.42 3.85
N GLN A 82 2.39 19.36 4.25
CA GLN A 82 1.65 19.27 5.51
C GLN A 82 2.42 18.46 6.55
N THR A 83 2.42 18.93 7.79
CA THR A 83 2.81 18.15 8.96
C THR A 83 1.72 18.29 10.01
N ARG A 84 1.36 17.19 10.67
CA ARG A 84 0.38 17.19 11.77
C ARG A 84 1.09 16.82 13.06
N ARG A 85 1.01 17.71 14.06
CA ARG A 85 1.41 17.39 15.43
C ARG A 85 0.26 16.69 16.12
N LEU A 86 0.54 15.52 16.68
CA LEU A 86 -0.44 14.75 17.46
C LEU A 86 -0.06 14.83 18.94
N ALA A 87 -1.05 15.07 19.80
CA ALA A 87 -0.88 14.80 21.22
C ALA A 87 -0.92 13.27 21.41
N ILE A 88 0.17 12.70 21.91
CA ILE A 88 0.30 11.26 22.09
C ILE A 88 0.41 10.91 23.57
N ARG A 89 -0.11 9.75 23.93
CA ARG A 89 0.18 9.08 25.20
C ARG A 89 0.60 7.66 24.87
N MET A 90 1.80 7.28 25.31
CA MET A 90 2.30 5.92 25.13
C MET A 90 1.42 4.96 25.93
N ALA A 91 1.06 3.83 25.31
CA ALA A 91 0.32 2.75 25.94
C ALA A 91 1.24 1.51 26.05
N PRO A 92 0.95 0.58 26.97
CA PRO A 92 1.65 -0.70 27.03
C PRO A 92 1.62 -1.41 25.67
N GLY A 93 2.74 -2.03 25.31
CA GLY A 93 2.83 -2.84 24.09
C GLY A 93 1.86 -4.01 24.13
N ARG A 94 1.21 -4.28 23.00
CA ARG A 94 0.37 -5.46 22.80
C ARG A 94 0.57 -5.96 21.37
N ASP A 95 0.33 -7.24 21.17
CA ASP A 95 0.28 -7.79 19.81
C ASP A 95 -0.92 -7.18 19.06
N LEU A 96 -0.65 -6.68 17.85
CA LEU A 96 -1.64 -6.02 17.01
C LEU A 96 -1.86 -6.88 15.76
N PRO A 97 -3.04 -7.52 15.60
CA PRO A 97 -3.31 -8.47 14.51
C PRO A 97 -3.13 -7.92 13.08
N LYS A 98 -2.98 -6.60 12.94
CA LYS A 98 -2.95 -5.88 11.67
C LYS A 98 -1.68 -5.06 11.46
N LEU A 99 -0.66 -5.22 12.30
CA LEU A 99 0.58 -4.42 12.24
C LEU A 99 1.19 -4.41 10.83
N ASP A 100 1.20 -5.57 10.15
CA ASP A 100 1.86 -5.75 8.85
C ASP A 100 0.90 -5.97 7.67
N SER A 101 -0.42 -5.86 7.90
CA SER A 101 -1.44 -6.19 6.89
C SER A 101 -2.52 -5.12 6.67
N ALA A 102 -2.34 -3.93 7.26
CA ALA A 102 -3.22 -2.78 7.10
C ALA A 102 -2.50 -1.60 6.42
N CYS A 103 -3.21 -0.48 6.23
CA CYS A 103 -2.61 0.75 5.73
C CYS A 103 -1.46 1.21 6.64
N THR A 104 -0.30 1.54 6.05
CA THR A 104 0.83 2.11 6.80
C THR A 104 0.43 3.46 7.40
N THR A 105 0.52 3.57 8.72
CA THR A 105 0.46 4.85 9.43
C THR A 105 1.82 5.12 10.03
N ILE A 106 2.44 6.24 9.66
CA ILE A 106 3.76 6.63 10.16
C ILE A 106 3.56 7.74 11.18
N VAL A 107 3.94 7.46 12.43
CA VAL A 107 3.98 8.43 13.52
C VAL A 107 5.41 8.53 14.03
N MET A 108 5.89 9.74 14.24
CA MET A 108 7.19 10.00 14.86
C MET A 108 6.97 10.69 16.19
N ALA A 109 7.27 10.02 17.28
CA ALA A 109 7.43 10.68 18.57
C ALA A 109 8.76 11.45 18.55
N ARG A 110 8.70 12.77 18.74
CA ARG A 110 9.88 13.61 18.91
C ARG A 110 9.89 14.12 20.35
N SER A 111 10.99 13.89 21.05
CA SER A 111 11.31 14.48 22.36
C SER A 111 11.66 15.95 22.22
#